data_AF-A0A7S0ZBT9-F1
#
_entry.id   AF-A0A7S0ZBT9-F1
#
_cell.length_a   1.000
_cell.length_b   1.000
_cell.length_c   1.000
_cell.angle_alpha   90.00
_cell.angle_beta   90.00
_cell.angle_gamma   90.00
#
_symmetry.space_group_name_H-M   'P 1'
#
loop_
_entity.id
_entity.type
_entity.pdbx_description
1 polymer ?
#
loop_
_entity_poly.entity_id
_entity_poly.type
_entity_poly.pdbx_seq_one_letter_code
_entity_poly.pdbx_strand_id
1 'polypeptide(L)'
;ALRDFSKTVSTKQRGEHALLDLLFPQSMSEQRQVKRIVLDEDLVKKVDEKWKDALNAEQLDVVHRVVCSDKREMSEEIVTCRGPPGTGKTKSIVAVVESCVELRGERVLVVAGSNIAVDTICERLIESETVQRLIRIGNPARILPGVFESAGLDDQVDREFRKTESEMRRELERLTKQKLNGKAYRENQREAQRLRKELRTRESDARRRILF
;
A
#
# COMPACT_ATOMS: atom_id res chain seq x y z
N ALA A 1 -9.80 -3.96 -23.72
CA ALA A 1 -8.54 -3.65 -24.43
C ALA A 1 -7.57 -3.03 -23.43
N LEU A 2 -6.56 -3.79 -22.99
CA LEU A 2 -5.55 -3.33 -22.03
C LEU A 2 -4.67 -2.26 -22.69
N ARG A 3 -4.85 -0.99 -22.29
CA ARG A 3 -4.01 0.11 -22.75
C ARG A 3 -2.80 0.25 -21.84
N ASP A 4 -1.64 0.29 -22.50
CA ASP A 4 -0.30 0.40 -21.93
C ASP A 4 -0.15 1.72 -21.14
N PHE A 5 0.01 1.62 -19.82
CA PHE A 5 0.15 2.74 -18.87
C PHE A 5 1.58 3.32 -18.84
N SER A 6 2.44 2.98 -19.80
CA SER A 6 3.86 3.36 -19.83
C SER A 6 4.14 4.79 -20.30
N LYS A 7 3.12 5.60 -20.65
CA LYS A 7 3.33 6.99 -21.09
C LYS A 7 2.92 8.00 -20.01
N THR A 8 3.76 9.02 -19.87
CA THR A 8 3.85 10.04 -18.82
C THR A 8 2.56 10.85 -18.63
N VAL A 9 1.57 10.26 -17.98
CA VAL A 9 0.36 10.95 -17.54
C VAL A 9 0.60 11.50 -16.13
N SER A 10 0.42 12.81 -15.95
CA SER A 10 0.65 13.49 -14.67
C SER A 10 -0.20 12.85 -13.56
N THR A 11 0.28 12.90 -12.30
CA THR A 11 -0.42 12.34 -11.13
C THR A 11 -1.88 12.80 -11.03
N LYS A 12 -2.17 14.02 -11.49
CA LYS A 12 -3.50 14.61 -11.55
C LYS A 12 -4.44 13.88 -12.52
N GLN A 13 -3.96 13.61 -13.74
CA GLN A 13 -4.75 12.98 -14.79
C GLN A 13 -5.02 11.48 -14.56
N ARG A 14 -4.11 10.76 -13.88
CA ARG A 14 -4.35 9.36 -13.49
C ARG A 14 -5.40 9.22 -12.39
N GLY A 15 -5.39 10.14 -11.41
CA GLY A 15 -6.40 10.18 -10.35
C GLY A 15 -7.77 10.58 -10.88
N GLU A 16 -7.84 11.62 -11.72
CA GLU A 16 -9.10 12.10 -12.31
C GLU A 16 -9.81 11.01 -13.12
N HIS A 17 -9.12 10.26 -13.98
CA HIS A 17 -9.79 9.28 -14.85
C HIS A 17 -10.40 8.11 -14.06
N ALA A 18 -9.68 7.55 -13.08
CA ALA A 18 -10.19 6.44 -12.27
C ALA A 18 -11.29 6.85 -11.29
N LEU A 19 -11.21 8.07 -10.72
CA LEU A 19 -12.26 8.60 -9.85
C LEU A 19 -13.51 9.02 -10.63
N LEU A 20 -13.37 9.56 -11.84
CA LEU A 20 -14.51 9.95 -12.66
C LEU A 20 -15.29 8.74 -13.15
N ASP A 21 -14.60 7.66 -13.54
CA ASP A 21 -15.26 6.41 -13.94
C ASP A 21 -16.01 5.74 -12.77
N LEU A 22 -15.53 5.90 -11.54
CA LEU A 22 -16.16 5.35 -10.33
C LEU A 22 -17.28 6.23 -9.76
N LEU A 23 -17.14 7.57 -9.83
CA LEU A 23 -18.07 8.53 -9.24
C LEU A 23 -19.18 8.96 -10.19
N PHE A 24 -18.96 8.86 -11.51
CA PHE A 24 -19.93 9.27 -12.53
C PHE A 24 -20.14 8.15 -13.56
N PRO A 25 -20.86 7.06 -13.18
CA PRO A 25 -21.25 6.03 -14.14
C PRO A 25 -22.03 6.64 -15.31
N GLN A 26 -21.84 6.08 -16.51
CA GLN A 26 -22.34 6.64 -17.77
C GLN A 26 -23.88 6.60 -17.91
N SER A 27 -24.62 6.09 -16.93
CA SER A 27 -26.09 6.10 -16.95
C SER A 27 -26.71 6.47 -15.59
N MET A 28 -27.71 7.34 -15.62
CA MET A 28 -28.53 7.73 -14.46
C MET A 28 -29.42 6.59 -13.94
N SER A 29 -29.50 5.47 -14.67
CA SER A 29 -30.28 4.28 -14.33
C SER A 29 -29.67 3.46 -13.18
N GLU A 30 -28.36 3.58 -12.95
CA GLU A 30 -27.62 2.81 -11.94
C GLU A 30 -27.74 3.40 -10.52
N GLN A 31 -28.16 4.66 -10.39
CA GLN A 31 -28.11 5.39 -9.11
C GLN A 31 -29.30 5.16 -8.16
N ARG A 32 -30.26 4.28 -8.48
CA ARG A 32 -31.57 4.28 -7.79
C ARG A 32 -32.12 2.92 -7.33
N GLN A 33 -31.26 1.96 -7.04
CA GLN A 33 -31.66 0.85 -6.17
C GLN A 33 -30.81 0.87 -4.91
N VAL A 34 -31.42 1.29 -3.80
CA VAL A 34 -30.91 0.94 -2.47
C VAL A 34 -31.08 -0.57 -2.35
N LYS A 35 -30.07 -1.33 -2.78
CA LYS A 35 -30.01 -2.76 -2.53
C LYS A 35 -29.97 -2.95 -1.02
N ARG A 36 -30.80 -3.87 -0.53
CA ARG A 36 -30.84 -4.21 0.88
C ARG A 36 -29.56 -4.99 1.16
N ILE A 37 -28.55 -4.33 1.71
CA ILE A 37 -27.27 -4.95 2.04
C ILE A 37 -27.54 -6.16 2.94
N VAL A 38 -27.25 -7.35 2.43
CA VAL A 38 -27.25 -8.56 3.22
C VAL A 38 -25.87 -8.65 3.88
N LEU A 39 -25.86 -8.59 5.21
CA LEU A 39 -24.65 -8.75 5.99
C LEU A 39 -24.46 -10.23 6.33
N ASP A 40 -23.23 -10.71 6.19
CA ASP A 40 -22.79 -12.02 6.67
C ASP A 40 -22.81 -12.04 8.20
N GLU A 41 -23.73 -12.81 8.78
CA GLU A 41 -23.95 -12.90 10.23
C GLU A 41 -22.72 -13.43 10.98
N ASP A 42 -21.92 -14.30 10.37
CA ASP A 42 -20.73 -14.84 11.01
C ASP A 42 -19.60 -13.80 11.05
N LEU A 43 -19.47 -12.99 10.00
CA LEU A 43 -18.55 -11.84 10.02
C LEU A 43 -19.01 -10.77 11.01
N VAL A 44 -20.32 -10.51 11.14
CA VAL A 44 -20.87 -9.57 12.13
C VAL A 44 -20.46 -9.98 13.55
N LYS A 45 -20.67 -11.25 13.93
CA LYS A 45 -20.28 -11.76 15.26
C LYS A 45 -18.78 -11.58 15.54
N LYS A 46 -17.93 -11.88 14.55
CA LYS A 46 -16.46 -11.72 14.68
C LYS A 46 -16.05 -10.26 14.82
N VAL A 47 -16.67 -9.37 14.05
CA VAL A 47 -16.43 -7.91 14.14
C VAL A 47 -16.86 -7.40 15.52
N ASP A 48 -18.04 -7.80 16.00
CA ASP A 48 -18.54 -7.40 17.32
C ASP A 48 -17.62 -7.90 18.43
N GLU A 49 -17.23 -9.16 18.40
CA GLU A 49 -16.32 -9.73 19.41
C GLU A 49 -15.02 -8.95 19.50
N LYS A 50 -14.45 -8.56 18.36
CA LYS A 50 -13.19 -7.81 18.29
C LYS A 50 -13.34 -6.34 18.71
N TRP A 51 -14.42 -5.67 18.30
CA TRP A 51 -14.51 -4.21 18.36
C TRP A 51 -15.53 -3.63 19.34
N LYS A 52 -16.38 -4.46 19.97
CA LYS A 52 -17.48 -4.02 20.86
C LYS A 52 -17.08 -2.99 21.93
N ASP A 53 -15.89 -3.15 22.51
CA ASP A 53 -15.41 -2.30 23.62
C ASP A 53 -14.53 -1.15 23.12
N ALA A 54 -14.14 -1.19 21.85
CA ALA A 54 -13.19 -0.26 21.25
C ALA A 54 -13.87 0.77 20.33
N LEU A 55 -14.99 0.43 19.68
CA LEU A 55 -15.70 1.31 18.76
C LEU A 55 -17.07 1.69 19.30
N ASN A 56 -17.53 2.90 18.97
CA ASN A 56 -18.91 3.26 19.20
C ASN A 56 -19.82 2.70 18.08
N ALA A 57 -21.14 2.79 18.26
CA ALA A 57 -22.12 2.24 17.32
C ALA A 57 -21.97 2.78 15.88
N GLU A 58 -21.67 4.07 15.72
CA GLU A 58 -21.49 4.69 14.39
C GLU A 58 -20.23 4.18 13.68
N GLN A 59 -19.14 4.00 14.44
CA GLN A 59 -17.89 3.47 13.92
C GLN A 59 -18.03 1.99 13.58
N LEU A 60 -18.72 1.23 14.41
CA LEU A 60 -18.98 -0.20 14.21
C LEU A 60 -19.88 -0.45 13.00
N ASP A 61 -20.90 0.38 12.77
CA ASP A 61 -21.75 0.35 11.58
C ASP A 61 -20.93 0.51 10.29
N VAL A 62 -19.92 1.40 10.27
CA VAL A 62 -19.00 1.53 9.13
C VAL A 62 -18.21 0.23 8.91
N VAL A 63 -17.72 -0.40 9.97
CA VAL A 63 -16.98 -1.67 9.86
C VAL A 63 -17.89 -2.76 9.30
N HIS A 64 -19.11 -2.90 9.81
CA HIS A 64 -20.06 -3.89 9.29
C HIS A 64 -20.37 -3.70 7.81
N ARG A 65 -20.66 -2.47 7.38
CA ARG A 65 -20.99 -2.20 5.96
C ARG A 65 -19.84 -2.46 5.01
N VAL A 66 -18.59 -2.38 5.46
CA VAL A 66 -17.44 -2.66 4.59
C VAL A 66 -17.04 -4.13 4.64
N VAL A 67 -17.06 -4.73 5.82
CA VAL A 67 -16.48 -6.07 6.06
C VAL A 67 -17.52 -7.17 5.86
N CYS A 68 -18.74 -6.97 6.35
CA CYS A 68 -19.77 -8.01 6.41
C CYS A 68 -20.64 -8.05 5.15
N SER A 69 -20.58 -7.05 4.27
CA SER A 69 -21.34 -7.02 3.03
C SER A 69 -20.85 -8.08 2.03
N ASP A 70 -21.77 -8.69 1.28
CA ASP A 70 -21.43 -9.66 0.24
C ASP A 70 -20.61 -8.98 -0.88
N LYS A 71 -19.45 -9.58 -1.19
CA LYS A 71 -18.54 -9.10 -2.25
C LYS A 71 -19.21 -8.95 -3.61
N ARG A 72 -20.24 -9.76 -3.89
CA ARG A 72 -20.98 -9.72 -5.16
C ARG A 72 -21.86 -8.49 -5.29
N GLU A 73 -22.25 -7.88 -4.17
CA GLU A 73 -23.02 -6.63 -4.14
C GLU A 73 -22.11 -5.40 -4.01
N MET A 74 -20.90 -5.56 -3.47
CA MET A 74 -19.94 -4.49 -3.22
C MET A 74 -19.23 -3.90 -4.46
N SER A 75 -19.31 -4.49 -5.65
CA SER A 75 -18.50 -4.02 -6.80
C SER A 75 -18.81 -2.58 -7.24
N GLU A 76 -19.88 -1.99 -6.73
CA GLU A 76 -20.32 -0.62 -7.01
C GLU A 76 -20.63 0.19 -5.73
N GLU A 77 -20.37 -0.34 -4.53
CA GLU A 77 -20.78 0.30 -3.29
C GLU A 77 -19.72 1.23 -2.69
N ILE A 78 -20.12 2.48 -2.49
CA ILE A 78 -19.30 3.50 -1.83
C ILE A 78 -19.81 3.69 -0.39
N VAL A 79 -19.02 3.25 0.58
CA VAL A 79 -19.29 3.52 2.01
C VAL A 79 -18.59 4.80 2.42
N THR A 80 -19.38 5.79 2.85
CA THR A 80 -18.84 7.07 3.34
C THR A 80 -18.82 7.13 4.86
N CYS A 81 -17.65 7.29 5.46
CA CYS A 81 -17.51 7.64 6.88
C CYS A 81 -17.42 9.17 7.03
N ARG A 82 -18.46 9.79 7.60
CA ARG A 82 -18.47 11.23 7.93
C ARG A 82 -18.48 11.41 9.44
N GLY A 83 -17.76 12.42 9.90
CA GLY A 83 -17.87 12.87 11.29
C GLY A 83 -17.19 14.23 11.48
N PRO A 84 -17.60 15.04 12.47
CA PRO A 84 -16.89 16.24 12.92
C PRO A 84 -15.39 15.97 13.25
N PRO A 85 -14.50 16.97 13.24
CA PRO A 85 -13.11 16.79 13.67
C PRO A 85 -13.06 16.16 15.08
N GLY A 86 -12.10 15.24 15.32
CA GLY A 86 -11.96 14.55 16.61
C GLY A 86 -12.80 13.28 16.82
N THR A 87 -13.75 12.95 15.93
CA THR A 87 -14.65 11.77 16.06
C THR A 87 -14.02 10.40 15.76
N GLY A 88 -12.70 10.32 15.71
CA GLY A 88 -12.02 9.03 15.52
C GLY A 88 -12.14 8.41 14.13
N LYS A 89 -12.38 9.19 13.05
CA LYS A 89 -12.40 8.69 11.65
C LYS A 89 -11.21 7.77 11.32
N THR A 90 -10.01 8.18 11.71
CA THR A 90 -8.81 7.36 11.52
C THR A 90 -8.88 6.03 12.28
N LYS A 91 -9.53 6.00 13.46
CA LYS A 91 -9.76 4.76 14.22
C LYS A 91 -10.72 3.83 13.47
N SER A 92 -11.79 4.36 12.90
CA SER A 92 -12.70 3.59 12.03
C SER A 92 -11.99 3.01 10.82
N ILE A 93 -11.16 3.81 10.14
CA ILE A 93 -10.41 3.37 8.96
C ILE A 93 -9.45 2.22 9.34
N VAL A 94 -8.71 2.35 10.44
CA VAL A 94 -7.82 1.30 10.93
C VAL A 94 -8.61 0.01 11.23
N ALA A 95 -9.74 0.13 11.93
CA ALA A 95 -10.57 -1.03 12.24
C ALA A 95 -11.13 -1.73 10.99
N VAL A 96 -11.52 -0.97 9.97
CA VAL A 96 -11.92 -1.50 8.66
C VAL A 96 -10.76 -2.25 8.01
N VAL A 97 -9.58 -1.63 7.92
CA VAL A 97 -8.39 -2.23 7.29
C VAL A 97 -8.03 -3.55 7.97
N GLU A 98 -7.89 -3.54 9.30
CA GLU A 98 -7.56 -4.74 10.07
C GLU A 98 -8.61 -5.84 9.87
N SER A 99 -9.90 -5.50 9.93
CA SER A 99 -10.98 -6.48 9.79
C SER A 99 -11.04 -7.07 8.37
N CYS A 100 -10.82 -6.29 7.33
CA CYS A 100 -10.72 -6.80 5.95
C CYS A 100 -9.53 -7.74 5.77
N VAL A 101 -8.37 -7.40 6.33
CA VAL A 101 -7.16 -8.22 6.21
C VAL A 101 -7.32 -9.52 7.00
N GLU A 102 -7.72 -9.44 8.27
CA GLU A 102 -7.74 -10.59 9.18
C GLU A 102 -8.93 -11.52 8.97
N LEU A 103 -10.14 -10.96 8.82
CA LEU A 103 -11.37 -11.76 8.73
C LEU A 103 -11.66 -12.23 7.30
N ARG A 104 -11.16 -11.51 6.29
CA ARG A 104 -11.44 -11.82 4.87
C ARG A 104 -10.20 -12.17 4.04
N GLY A 105 -8.99 -12.02 4.59
CA GLY A 105 -7.75 -12.27 3.85
C GLY A 105 -7.52 -11.31 2.69
N GLU A 106 -8.06 -10.09 2.77
CA GLU A 106 -8.02 -9.13 1.66
C GLU A 106 -6.73 -8.33 1.59
N ARG A 107 -6.39 -7.88 0.38
CA ARG A 107 -5.38 -6.84 0.16
C ARG A 107 -6.07 -5.49 0.10
N VAL A 108 -5.71 -4.59 1.00
CA VAL A 108 -6.34 -3.27 1.14
C VAL A 108 -5.39 -2.18 0.66
N LEU A 109 -5.86 -1.30 -0.23
CA LEU A 109 -5.15 -0.09 -0.65
C LEU A 109 -5.70 1.11 0.13
N VAL A 110 -4.85 1.73 0.94
CA VAL A 110 -5.19 2.97 1.67
C VAL A 110 -4.57 4.16 0.93
N VAL A 111 -5.39 5.17 0.66
CA VAL A 111 -4.97 6.44 0.06
C VAL A 111 -5.50 7.61 0.88
N ALA A 112 -4.73 8.71 0.96
CA ALA A 112 -5.14 9.93 1.65
C ALA A 112 -4.64 11.18 0.92
N GLY A 113 -5.26 12.33 1.24
CA GLY A 113 -4.93 13.62 0.62
C GLY A 113 -3.57 14.22 1.02
N SER A 114 -2.87 13.63 1.99
CA SER A 114 -1.54 14.06 2.44
C SER A 114 -0.70 12.89 2.92
N ASN A 115 0.64 13.03 2.84
CA ASN A 115 1.56 11.98 3.33
C ASN A 115 1.38 11.74 4.83
N ILE A 116 1.25 12.81 5.62
CA ILE A 116 1.09 12.68 7.08
C ILE A 116 -0.18 11.91 7.46
N ALA A 117 -1.28 12.06 6.71
CA ALA A 117 -2.50 11.30 6.96
C ALA A 117 -2.32 9.80 6.68
N VAL A 118 -1.55 9.44 5.63
CA VAL A 118 -1.20 8.03 5.38
C VAL A 118 -0.31 7.50 6.51
N ASP A 119 0.70 8.27 6.90
CA ASP A 119 1.66 7.85 7.92
C ASP A 119 0.98 7.66 9.28
N THR A 120 0.03 8.52 9.69
CA THR A 120 -0.78 8.32 10.91
C THR A 120 -1.62 7.04 10.88
N ILE A 121 -2.13 6.64 9.72
CA ILE A 121 -2.84 5.34 9.58
C ILE A 121 -1.82 4.21 9.69
N CYS A 122 -0.67 4.32 9.02
CA CYS A 122 0.39 3.33 9.09
C CYS A 122 0.91 3.13 10.52
N GLU A 123 1.16 4.18 11.29
CA GLU A 123 1.60 4.09 12.70
C GLU A 123 0.65 3.22 13.52
N ARG A 124 -0.65 3.47 13.42
CA ARG A 124 -1.67 2.68 14.14
C ARG A 124 -1.71 1.22 13.71
N LEU A 125 -1.56 0.96 12.40
CA LEU A 125 -1.51 -0.40 11.88
C LEU A 125 -0.23 -1.14 12.34
N ILE A 126 0.90 -0.43 12.42
CA ILE A 126 2.16 -0.96 12.97
C ILE A 126 1.97 -1.29 14.46
N GLU A 127 1.44 -0.36 15.24
CA GLU A 127 1.18 -0.52 16.68
C GLU A 127 0.22 -1.68 16.98
N SER A 128 -0.77 -1.93 16.10
CA SER A 128 -1.73 -3.03 16.28
C SER A 128 -1.14 -4.41 16.05
N GLU A 129 -0.02 -4.50 15.31
CA GLU A 129 0.60 -5.73 14.80
C GLU A 129 -0.34 -6.72 14.06
N THR A 130 -1.57 -6.30 13.76
CA THR A 130 -2.59 -7.17 13.14
C THR A 130 -2.29 -7.41 11.65
N VAL A 131 -1.76 -6.40 10.97
CA VAL A 131 -1.42 -6.47 9.54
C VAL A 131 0.03 -6.91 9.37
N GLN A 132 0.24 -8.21 9.14
CA GLN A 132 1.58 -8.80 9.01
C GLN A 132 2.42 -8.24 7.85
N ARG A 133 1.77 -7.88 6.74
CA ARG A 133 2.44 -7.32 5.54
C ARG A 133 1.90 -5.94 5.23
N LEU A 134 2.53 -4.92 5.83
CA LEU A 134 2.25 -3.51 5.57
C LEU A 134 3.34 -2.90 4.67
N ILE A 135 2.92 -2.20 3.62
CA ILE A 135 3.83 -1.56 2.66
C ILE A 135 3.40 -0.11 2.45
N ARG A 136 4.30 0.81 2.79
CA ARG A 136 4.19 2.25 2.58
C ARG A 136 5.00 2.65 1.34
N ILE A 137 4.30 3.05 0.29
CA ILE A 137 4.90 3.51 -0.98
C ILE A 137 4.91 5.04 -1.01
N GLY A 138 6.07 5.66 -1.15
CA GLY A 138 6.21 7.12 -1.24
C GLY A 138 7.67 7.54 -1.35
N ASN A 139 7.92 8.85 -1.47
CA ASN A 139 9.29 9.37 -1.42
C ASN A 139 9.83 9.22 0.02
N PRO A 140 10.97 8.54 0.25
CA PRO A 140 11.55 8.33 1.58
C PRO A 140 11.69 9.62 2.40
N ALA A 141 12.06 10.73 1.77
CA ALA A 141 12.22 12.02 2.44
C ALA A 141 10.91 12.65 2.96
N ARG A 142 9.75 12.04 2.65
CA ARG A 142 8.41 12.53 3.02
C ARG A 142 7.62 11.53 3.86
N ILE A 143 8.27 10.46 4.32
CA ILE A 143 7.68 9.44 5.19
C ILE A 143 8.26 9.64 6.59
N LEU A 144 7.44 9.52 7.63
CA LEU A 144 7.93 9.56 9.01
C LEU A 144 8.99 8.46 9.25
N PRO A 145 10.09 8.75 9.99
CA PRO A 145 11.19 7.79 10.16
C PRO A 145 10.76 6.40 10.66
N GLY A 146 9.93 6.34 11.72
CA GLY A 146 9.45 5.07 12.27
C GLY A 146 8.58 4.27 11.28
N VAL A 147 7.77 4.97 10.48
CA VAL A 147 6.97 4.35 9.40
C VAL A 147 7.85 3.88 8.25
N PHE A 148 8.88 4.65 7.90
CA PHE A 148 9.82 4.28 6.84
C PHE A 148 10.57 3.00 7.20
N GLU A 149 11.10 2.90 8.42
CA GLU A 149 11.80 1.72 8.89
C GLU A 149 10.86 0.50 8.99
N SER A 150 9.64 0.68 9.49
CA SER A 150 8.73 -0.45 9.70
C SER A 150 8.07 -0.93 8.39
N ALA A 151 7.56 0.01 7.59
CA ALA A 151 6.67 -0.28 6.46
C ALA A 151 7.17 0.27 5.11
N GLY A 152 8.22 1.10 5.07
CA GLY A 152 8.68 1.74 3.85
C GLY A 152 9.13 0.74 2.79
N LEU A 153 8.57 0.83 1.57
CA LEU A 153 8.92 -0.07 0.47
C LEU A 153 10.42 -0.02 0.16
N ASP A 154 10.99 1.18 0.05
CA ASP A 154 12.40 1.33 -0.33
C ASP A 154 13.32 0.77 0.78
N ASP A 155 12.97 0.91 2.05
CA ASP A 155 13.73 0.32 3.17
C ASP A 155 13.62 -1.21 3.21
N GLN A 156 12.42 -1.75 2.99
CA GLN A 156 12.20 -3.20 2.88
C GLN A 156 13.01 -3.80 1.73
N VAL A 157 13.00 -3.16 0.55
CA VAL A 157 13.83 -3.54 -0.60
C VAL A 157 15.29 -3.48 -0.23
N ASP A 158 15.76 -2.39 0.38
CA ASP A 158 17.16 -2.22 0.75
C ASP A 158 17.64 -3.29 1.75
N ARG A 159 16.80 -3.66 2.74
CA ARG A 159 17.12 -4.72 3.69
C ARG A 159 17.22 -6.09 3.03
N GLU A 160 16.28 -6.44 2.16
CA GLU A 160 16.32 -7.70 1.43
C GLU A 160 17.52 -7.75 0.48
N PHE A 161 17.79 -6.64 -0.20
CA PHE A 161 18.89 -6.51 -1.14
C PHE A 161 20.25 -6.56 -0.44
N ARG A 162 20.40 -5.93 0.72
CA ARG A 162 21.62 -6.03 1.55
C ARG A 162 21.89 -7.46 2.01
N LYS A 163 20.85 -8.22 2.35
CA LYS A 163 20.99 -9.62 2.77
C LYS A 163 21.46 -10.53 1.63
N THR A 164 20.92 -10.33 0.43
CA THR A 164 21.13 -11.25 -0.71
C THR A 164 22.35 -10.88 -1.54
N GLU A 165 22.69 -9.59 -1.66
CA GLU A 165 23.65 -9.07 -2.65
C GLU A 165 24.89 -8.41 -2.05
N SER A 166 25.18 -8.70 -0.78
CA SER A 166 26.30 -8.09 -0.06
C SER A 166 27.66 -8.29 -0.76
N GLU A 167 27.88 -9.45 -1.36
CA GLU A 167 29.12 -9.80 -2.08
C GLU A 167 29.31 -8.96 -3.34
N MET A 168 28.27 -8.86 -4.18
CA MET A 168 28.32 -8.04 -5.39
C MET A 168 28.51 -6.55 -5.10
N ARG A 169 27.92 -6.04 -4.01
CA ARG A 169 28.15 -4.65 -3.56
C ARG A 169 29.60 -4.44 -3.15
N ARG A 170 30.19 -5.35 -2.37
CA ARG A 170 31.60 -5.30 -1.96
C ARG A 170 32.53 -5.34 -3.17
N GLU A 171 32.22 -6.18 -4.15
CA GLU A 171 33.02 -6.27 -5.38
C GLU A 171 32.95 -4.98 -6.20
N LEU A 172 31.75 -4.39 -6.35
CA LEU A 172 31.59 -3.10 -7.01
C LEU A 172 32.39 -1.99 -6.31
N GLU A 173 32.37 -1.96 -4.97
CA GLU A 173 33.19 -1.03 -4.19
C GLU A 173 34.68 -1.26 -4.41
N ARG A 174 35.13 -2.51 -4.47
CA ARG A 174 36.53 -2.87 -4.71
C ARG A 174 37.00 -2.37 -6.08
N LEU A 175 36.23 -2.66 -7.12
CA LEU A 175 36.53 -2.24 -8.50
C LEU A 175 36.56 -0.72 -8.67
N THR A 176 35.73 0.01 -7.91
CA THR A 176 35.63 1.48 -8.01
C THR A 176 36.66 2.22 -7.15
N LYS A 177 37.09 1.66 -6.01
CA LYS A 177 38.11 2.26 -5.13
C LYS A 177 39.55 1.99 -5.59
N GLN A 178 39.75 1.01 -6.49
CA GLN A 178 41.07 0.70 -7.04
C GLN A 178 41.61 1.85 -7.91
N LYS A 179 42.80 2.34 -7.55
CA LYS A 179 43.56 3.31 -8.36
C LYS A 179 44.31 2.58 -9.46
N LEU A 180 43.67 2.39 -10.61
CA LEU A 180 44.25 1.78 -11.81
C LEU A 180 44.40 2.80 -12.93
N ASN A 181 45.33 2.53 -13.84
CA ASN A 181 45.56 3.33 -15.04
C ASN A 181 45.44 2.48 -16.32
N GLY A 182 45.27 3.15 -17.46
CA GLY A 182 45.38 2.53 -18.77
C GLY A 182 44.32 1.46 -19.09
N LYS A 183 44.76 0.25 -19.47
CA LYS A 183 43.88 -0.85 -19.89
C LYS A 183 43.10 -1.43 -18.71
N ALA A 184 43.75 -1.62 -17.56
CA ALA A 184 43.14 -2.18 -16.35
C ALA A 184 42.02 -1.28 -15.80
N TYR A 185 42.19 0.04 -15.86
CA TYR A 185 41.12 0.99 -15.51
C TYR A 185 39.87 0.80 -16.38
N ARG A 186 40.05 0.65 -17.70
CA ARG A 186 38.93 0.46 -18.64
C ARG A 186 38.21 -0.88 -18.42
N GLU A 187 38.94 -1.91 -18.04
CA GLU A 187 38.39 -3.23 -17.72
C GLU A 187 37.55 -3.18 -16.44
N ASN A 188 38.09 -2.62 -15.35
CA ASN A 188 37.34 -2.39 -14.12
C ASN A 188 36.07 -1.55 -14.34
N GLN A 189 36.13 -0.53 -15.18
CA GLN A 189 34.95 0.29 -15.49
C GLN A 189 33.86 -0.52 -16.21
N ARG A 190 34.23 -1.40 -17.14
CA ARG A 190 33.27 -2.28 -17.84
C ARG A 190 32.65 -3.29 -16.87
N GLU A 191 33.46 -3.88 -16.01
CA GLU A 191 32.99 -4.83 -15.00
C GLU A 191 32.08 -4.17 -13.96
N ALA A 192 32.48 -3.01 -13.44
CA ALA A 192 31.65 -2.20 -12.56
C ALA A 192 30.33 -1.79 -13.22
N GLN A 193 30.33 -1.48 -14.53
CA GLN A 193 29.11 -1.18 -15.27
C GLN A 193 28.19 -2.40 -15.40
N ARG A 194 28.77 -3.59 -15.64
CA ARG A 194 28.03 -4.86 -15.67
C ARG A 194 27.37 -5.16 -14.32
N LEU A 195 28.14 -5.10 -13.24
CA LEU A 195 27.63 -5.32 -11.88
C LEU A 195 26.53 -4.31 -11.52
N ARG A 196 26.69 -3.03 -11.86
CA ARG A 196 25.62 -2.03 -11.66
C ARG A 196 24.34 -2.39 -12.41
N LYS A 197 24.44 -2.92 -13.63
CA LYS A 197 23.26 -3.33 -14.41
C LYS A 197 22.57 -4.54 -13.78
N GLU A 198 23.35 -5.51 -13.31
CA GLU A 198 22.83 -6.69 -12.63
C GLU A 198 22.15 -6.33 -11.30
N LEU A 199 22.82 -5.53 -10.46
CA LEU A 199 22.27 -5.04 -9.19
C LEU A 199 20.93 -4.32 -9.40
N ARG A 200 20.83 -3.42 -10.40
CA ARG A 200 19.55 -2.75 -10.74
C ARG A 200 18.43 -3.71 -11.13
N THR A 201 18.77 -4.79 -11.83
CA THR A 201 17.79 -5.79 -12.25
C THR A 201 17.28 -6.55 -11.03
N ARG A 202 18.19 -7.02 -10.17
CA ARG A 202 17.84 -7.74 -8.95
C ARG A 202 17.07 -6.88 -7.94
N GLU A 203 17.38 -5.59 -7.86
CA GLU A 203 16.64 -4.63 -7.03
C GLU A 203 15.20 -4.47 -7.54
N SER A 204 15.02 -4.41 -8.87
CA SER A 204 13.70 -4.36 -9.50
C SER A 204 12.89 -5.64 -9.21
N ASP A 205 13.56 -6.80 -9.22
CA ASP A 205 12.93 -8.09 -8.91
C ASP A 205 12.56 -8.22 -7.43
N ALA A 206 13.42 -7.75 -6.52
CA ALA A 206 13.10 -7.65 -5.09
C ALA A 206 11.88 -6.75 -4.85
N ARG A 207 11.86 -5.57 -5.48
CA ARG A 207 10.71 -4.64 -5.39
C ARG A 207 9.40 -5.28 -5.88
N ARG A 208 9.43 -6.07 -6.96
CA ARG A 208 8.25 -6.81 -7.44
C ARG A 208 7.80 -7.89 -6.45
N ARG A 209 8.73 -8.66 -5.90
CA ARG A 209 8.43 -9.70 -4.88
C ARG A 209 7.87 -9.11 -3.59
N ILE A 210 8.32 -7.93 -3.19
CA ILE A 210 7.76 -7.24 -2.01
C ILE A 210 6.36 -6.70 -2.29
N LEU A 211 5.99 -6.35 -3.52
CA LEU A 211 4.66 -5.80 -3.84
C LEU A 211 3.58 -6.84 -4.14
N PHE A 212 3.94 -7.98 -4.73
CA PHE A 212 3.00 -9.00 -5.19
C PHE A 212 3.16 -10.33 -4.47
#